data_AF-A0A7S4VTS5-F1
#
_entry.id   AF-A0A7S4VTS5-F1
#
_cell.length_a   1.000
_cell.length_b   1.000
_cell.length_c   1.000
_cell.angle_alpha   90.00
_cell.angle_beta   90.00
_cell.angle_gamma   90.00
#
_symmetry.space_group_name_H-M   'P 1'
#
loop_
_entity.id
_entity.type
_entity.pdbx_description
1 polymer ?
#
loop_
_entity_poly.entity_id
_entity_poly.type
_entity_poly.pdbx_seq_one_letter_code
_entity_poly.pdbx_strand_id
1 'polypeptide(L)'
;ASMRRDMTAAIERKECCTTMLSMADRYKEGDYPFFGSYHIRWMVMLILAGSMEDAVDALQGTEFLCWYYRAMGSKVGRNCCLFGLAFEYDLLSIGDYSSIGWECDTTCHTVENMVIKLAPTRLDAYTSMLPHSMVSPGASMGRGAVLLENSQVLKGELVPPDECWAGLPATSFGLASDLLAEGVDAAVGPVDEDETEADEAKDGNASIVEVPGDLRAEAPSAPDAPAKLGPAALEECAIVALPGAAGSPRFLVEWLRNGSLCLWSLGEDAGQPGTAAADGTAGPLSLRGHLRIRQSREVDLNGGRGMWAQFLSSAVSGNPGGVVLRNIATGLHIGIDDHGRLAAYREAQTVLVEQVGGPRCVAL
;
A
#
# COMPACT_ATOMS: atom_id res chain seq x y z
N ALA A 1 33.55 -15.72 -17.49
CA ALA A 1 33.85 -16.10 -16.09
C ALA A 1 34.94 -15.23 -15.46
N SER A 2 36.09 -15.02 -16.14
CA SER A 2 37.14 -14.08 -15.67
C SER A 2 36.63 -12.64 -15.54
N MET A 3 35.95 -12.13 -16.58
CA MET A 3 35.41 -10.75 -16.59
C MET A 3 34.29 -10.50 -15.56
N ARG A 4 33.56 -11.54 -15.13
CA ARG A 4 32.58 -11.41 -14.03
C ARG A 4 33.28 -11.30 -12.67
N ARG A 5 34.36 -12.05 -12.46
CA ARG A 5 35.15 -11.97 -11.22
C ARG A 5 35.91 -10.65 -11.08
N ASP A 6 36.42 -10.12 -12.19
CA ASP A 6 37.09 -8.81 -12.20
C ASP A 6 36.12 -7.65 -11.95
N MET A 7 34.86 -7.76 -12.41
CA MET A 7 33.82 -6.75 -12.14
C MET A 7 33.34 -6.81 -10.69
N THR A 8 33.15 -8.01 -10.11
CA THR A 8 32.82 -8.17 -8.68
C THR A 8 33.96 -7.67 -7.77
N ALA A 9 35.23 -7.89 -8.16
CA ALA A 9 36.39 -7.41 -7.40
C ALA A 9 36.70 -5.90 -7.58
N ALA A 10 36.09 -5.24 -8.56
CA ALA A 10 36.13 -3.78 -8.71
C ALA A 10 35.03 -3.08 -7.87
N ILE A 11 33.88 -3.74 -7.71
CA ILE A 11 32.72 -3.24 -6.94
C ILE A 11 33.00 -3.23 -5.43
N GLU A 12 33.84 -4.14 -4.91
CA GLU A 12 34.19 -4.21 -3.48
C GLU A 12 35.19 -3.15 -2.98
N ARG A 13 35.77 -2.34 -3.86
CA ARG A 13 36.71 -1.28 -3.48
C ARG A 13 36.00 0.07 -3.41
N LYS A 14 36.51 0.96 -2.55
CA LYS A 14 36.18 2.40 -2.42
C LYS A 14 36.14 3.20 -3.75
N GLU A 15 36.37 2.54 -4.86
CA GLU A 15 36.32 3.00 -6.23
C GLU A 15 34.88 3.26 -6.72
N CYS A 16 33.84 2.58 -6.23
CA CYS A 16 32.46 2.82 -6.71
C CYS A 16 31.98 4.24 -6.36
N CYS A 17 32.07 4.65 -5.08
CA CYS A 17 31.78 6.03 -4.67
C CYS A 17 32.69 7.03 -5.39
N THR A 18 33.98 6.73 -5.53
CA THR A 18 34.94 7.62 -6.21
C THR A 18 34.62 7.74 -7.72
N THR A 19 34.12 6.67 -8.34
CA THR A 19 33.68 6.63 -9.74
C THR A 19 32.38 7.40 -9.91
N MET A 20 31.41 7.23 -9.00
CA MET A 20 30.20 8.06 -8.98
C MET A 20 30.55 9.54 -8.79
N LEU A 21 31.43 9.87 -7.84
CA LEU A 21 31.91 11.23 -7.59
C LEU A 21 32.70 11.82 -8.77
N SER A 22 33.42 11.01 -9.53
CA SER A 22 34.20 11.48 -10.70
C SER A 22 33.39 11.54 -12.00
N MET A 23 32.34 10.72 -12.14
CA MET A 23 31.36 10.80 -13.22
C MET A 23 30.30 11.89 -12.98
N ALA A 24 30.19 12.38 -11.74
CA ALA A 24 29.30 13.47 -11.33
C ALA A 24 29.84 14.84 -11.78
N ASP A 25 29.94 15.09 -13.10
CA ASP A 25 29.63 16.45 -13.52
C ASP A 25 28.15 16.68 -13.14
N ARG A 26 27.90 17.64 -12.25
CA ARG A 26 26.63 17.74 -11.51
C ARG A 26 25.43 17.66 -12.46
N TYR A 27 24.42 16.85 -12.12
CA TYR A 27 23.17 16.88 -12.88
C TYR A 27 22.57 18.27 -12.79
N LYS A 28 22.21 18.82 -13.95
CA LYS A 28 21.56 20.11 -14.05
C LYS A 28 20.11 19.90 -14.46
N GLU A 29 19.26 20.78 -13.96
CA GLU A 29 17.89 20.89 -14.42
C GLU A 29 17.86 21.15 -15.93
N GLY A 30 16.98 20.44 -16.63
CA GLY A 30 16.80 20.59 -18.07
C GLY A 30 16.34 19.33 -18.79
N ASP A 31 16.11 19.51 -20.08
CA ASP A 31 15.63 18.49 -20.99
C ASP A 31 16.80 17.96 -21.83
N TYR A 32 17.06 16.66 -21.73
CA TYR A 32 18.16 15.99 -22.41
C TYR A 32 17.65 14.87 -23.33
N PRO A 33 18.20 14.71 -24.54
CA PRO A 33 17.80 13.64 -25.43
C PRO A 33 18.13 12.26 -24.85
N PHE A 34 17.21 11.31 -24.98
CA PHE A 34 17.35 9.96 -24.43
C PHE A 34 18.50 9.15 -25.04
N PHE A 35 18.93 9.41 -26.28
CA PHE A 35 20.13 8.75 -26.83
C PHE A 35 21.37 9.66 -26.80
N GLY A 36 21.43 10.55 -25.81
CA GLY A 36 22.57 11.44 -25.58
C GLY A 36 23.60 10.90 -24.58
N SER A 37 24.71 11.62 -24.42
CA SER A 37 25.71 11.35 -23.39
C SER A 37 25.12 11.38 -21.97
N TYR A 38 24.12 12.25 -21.73
CA TYR A 38 23.39 12.33 -20.46
C TYR A 38 22.67 11.04 -20.11
N HIS A 39 22.05 10.37 -21.08
CA HIS A 39 21.37 9.09 -20.83
C HIS A 39 22.36 7.98 -20.48
N ILE A 40 23.49 7.90 -21.18
CA ILE A 40 24.51 6.89 -20.85
C ILE A 40 25.04 7.12 -19.44
N ARG A 41 25.30 8.37 -19.07
CA ARG A 41 25.74 8.74 -17.72
C ARG A 41 24.70 8.40 -16.66
N TRP A 42 23.44 8.75 -16.92
CA TRP A 42 22.30 8.45 -16.05
C TRP A 42 22.12 6.93 -15.88
N MET A 43 22.19 6.16 -16.96
CA MET A 43 22.09 4.71 -16.92
C MET A 43 23.24 4.07 -16.13
N VAL A 44 24.48 4.53 -16.33
CA VAL A 44 25.63 4.08 -15.53
C VAL A 44 25.43 4.41 -14.05
N MET A 45 24.92 5.60 -13.75
CA MET A 45 24.62 6.00 -12.38
C MET A 45 23.57 5.08 -11.75
N LEU A 46 22.45 4.79 -12.42
CA LEU A 46 21.43 3.88 -11.91
C LEU A 46 21.99 2.48 -11.64
N ILE A 47 22.85 1.97 -12.53
CA ILE A 47 23.51 0.67 -12.33
C ILE A 47 24.42 0.68 -11.10
N LEU A 48 25.19 1.76 -10.91
CA LEU A 48 26.07 1.90 -9.74
C LEU A 48 25.27 2.07 -8.45
N ALA A 49 24.19 2.85 -8.48
CA ALA A 49 23.28 3.04 -7.35
C ALA A 49 22.63 1.71 -6.95
N GLY A 50 22.08 0.96 -7.91
CA GLY A 50 21.52 -0.38 -7.65
C GLY A 50 22.57 -1.39 -7.16
N SER A 51 23.84 -1.26 -7.55
CA SER A 51 24.92 -2.11 -7.03
C SER A 51 25.28 -1.79 -5.56
N MET A 52 24.87 -0.62 -5.06
CA MET A 52 25.11 -0.17 -3.69
C MET A 52 23.85 -0.21 -2.81
N GLU A 53 22.72 -0.71 -3.34
CA GLU A 53 21.42 -0.71 -2.68
C GLU A 53 21.47 -1.38 -1.31
N ASP A 54 21.98 -2.62 -1.20
CA ASP A 54 22.13 -3.33 0.08
C ASP A 54 22.91 -2.53 1.13
N ALA A 55 23.94 -1.78 0.70
CA ALA A 55 24.76 -0.97 1.59
C ALA A 55 24.05 0.32 2.02
N VAL A 56 23.27 0.92 1.13
CA VAL A 56 22.45 2.11 1.42
C VAL A 56 21.28 1.73 2.35
N ASP A 57 20.66 0.58 2.11
CA ASP A 57 19.58 0.03 2.94
C ASP A 57 20.03 -0.25 4.37
N ALA A 58 21.25 -0.79 4.53
CA ALA A 58 21.84 -0.99 5.85
C ALA A 58 22.09 0.31 6.63
N LEU A 59 22.11 1.48 5.97
CA LEU A 59 22.28 2.80 6.60
C LEU A 59 20.96 3.52 6.85
N GLN A 60 19.82 3.01 6.36
CA GLN A 60 18.52 3.64 6.55
C GLN A 60 18.20 3.86 8.04
N GLY A 61 17.53 4.98 8.33
CA GLY A 61 17.23 5.41 9.70
C GLY A 61 18.43 5.93 10.51
N THR A 62 19.65 5.94 9.95
CA THR A 62 20.84 6.47 10.62
C THR A 62 21.29 7.81 10.04
N GLU A 63 21.99 8.62 10.84
CA GLU A 63 22.60 9.88 10.38
C GLU A 63 23.68 9.64 9.30
N PHE A 64 24.24 8.43 9.20
CA PHE A 64 25.22 8.09 8.17
C PHE A 64 24.62 8.16 6.75
N LEU A 65 23.33 7.82 6.59
CA LEU A 65 22.66 7.96 5.30
C LEU A 65 22.51 9.43 4.89
N CYS A 66 22.20 10.31 5.86
CA CYS A 66 22.18 11.74 5.61
C CYS A 66 23.56 12.26 5.16
N TRP A 67 24.65 11.77 5.77
CA TRP A 67 26.00 12.14 5.35
C TRP A 67 26.35 11.60 3.97
N TYR A 68 25.91 10.38 3.64
CA TYR A 68 26.06 9.81 2.31
C TYR A 68 25.35 10.66 1.26
N TYR A 69 24.09 11.05 1.49
CA TYR A 69 23.33 11.91 0.56
C TYR A 69 24.02 13.27 0.37
N ARG A 70 24.50 13.90 1.45
CA ARG A 70 25.27 15.16 1.35
C ARG A 70 26.58 14.97 0.57
N ALA A 71 27.29 13.87 0.78
CA ALA A 71 28.52 13.57 0.05
C ALA A 71 28.27 13.33 -1.44
N MET A 72 27.10 12.77 -1.78
CA MET A 72 26.64 12.57 -3.16
C MET A 72 26.08 13.84 -3.83
N GLY A 73 25.97 14.95 -3.10
CA GLY A 73 25.57 16.27 -3.64
C GLY A 73 24.20 16.77 -3.19
N SER A 74 23.42 15.97 -2.45
CA SER A 74 22.12 16.40 -1.94
C SER A 74 22.23 17.47 -0.88
N LYS A 75 21.24 18.36 -0.85
CA LYS A 75 21.09 19.35 0.20
C LYS A 75 20.19 18.79 1.30
N VAL A 76 20.77 18.03 2.23
CA VAL A 76 20.03 17.44 3.35
C VAL A 76 20.25 18.25 4.63
N GLY A 77 19.16 18.67 5.27
CA GLY A 77 19.14 19.38 6.54
C GLY A 77 19.58 18.53 7.74
N ARG A 78 19.47 19.08 8.94
CA ARG A 78 19.82 18.42 10.22
C ARG A 78 18.67 17.58 10.75
N ASN A 79 19.01 16.50 11.45
CA ASN A 79 18.04 15.61 12.11
C ASN A 79 16.97 15.07 11.15
N CYS A 80 17.38 14.76 9.92
CA CYS A 80 16.50 14.11 8.96
C CYS A 80 16.50 12.60 9.21
N CYS A 81 15.35 11.95 8.99
CA CYS A 81 15.24 10.50 9.04
C CYS A 81 14.92 9.99 7.64
N LEU A 82 15.77 9.14 7.08
CA LEU A 82 15.68 8.71 5.68
C LEU A 82 15.54 7.18 5.61
N PHE A 83 14.46 6.71 4.99
CA PHE A 83 14.20 5.31 4.64
C PHE A 83 13.79 5.13 3.16
N GLY A 84 13.87 6.21 2.38
CA GLY A 84 13.49 6.23 0.96
C GLY A 84 14.68 6.09 0.01
N LEU A 85 14.36 6.03 -1.28
CA LEU A 85 15.33 5.94 -2.37
C LEU A 85 15.48 7.29 -3.08
N ALA A 86 16.71 7.58 -3.49
CA ALA A 86 17.05 8.73 -4.31
C ALA A 86 18.15 8.35 -5.30
N PHE A 87 18.00 8.79 -6.55
CA PHE A 87 19.01 8.57 -7.59
C PHE A 87 19.73 9.88 -7.89
N GLU A 88 19.06 10.94 -8.30
CA GLU A 88 19.71 12.21 -8.68
C GLU A 88 20.01 13.12 -7.47
N TYR A 89 20.95 12.69 -6.64
CA TYR A 89 21.32 13.38 -5.39
C TYR A 89 21.53 14.89 -5.53
N ASP A 90 22.17 15.38 -6.61
CA ASP A 90 22.44 16.81 -6.85
C ASP A 90 21.17 17.68 -6.97
N LEU A 91 20.05 17.08 -7.37
CA LEU A 91 18.78 17.75 -7.61
C LEU A 91 17.80 17.64 -6.43
N LEU A 92 18.16 16.86 -5.42
CA LEU A 92 17.35 16.64 -4.23
C LEU A 92 17.71 17.62 -3.11
N SER A 93 16.69 18.28 -2.56
CA SER A 93 16.81 19.13 -1.37
C SER A 93 15.81 18.68 -0.31
N ILE A 94 16.30 18.45 0.91
CA ILE A 94 15.53 18.01 2.08
C ILE A 94 15.84 18.98 3.22
N GLY A 95 14.81 19.59 3.80
CA GLY A 95 14.92 20.53 4.91
C GLY A 95 15.24 19.87 6.26
N ASP A 96 15.49 20.71 7.26
CA ASP A 96 15.77 20.26 8.62
C ASP A 96 14.54 19.54 9.23
N TYR A 97 14.78 18.52 10.06
CA TYR A 97 13.74 17.77 10.78
C TYR A 97 12.71 17.06 9.89
N SER A 98 13.03 16.84 8.62
CA SER A 98 12.16 16.12 7.69
C SER A 98 12.30 14.60 7.83
N SER A 99 11.19 13.88 7.62
CA SER A 99 11.14 12.42 7.66
C SER A 99 10.70 11.87 6.32
N ILE A 100 11.49 10.96 5.76
CA ILE A 100 11.19 10.22 4.54
C ILE A 100 10.97 8.76 4.91
N GLY A 101 9.74 8.31 4.74
CA GLY A 101 9.28 6.97 5.07
C GLY A 101 9.90 5.88 4.19
N TRP A 102 9.62 4.64 4.58
CA TRP A 102 10.11 3.46 3.89
C TRP A 102 9.56 3.37 2.46
N GLU A 103 10.42 2.98 1.52
CA GLU A 103 10.10 2.88 0.09
C GLU A 103 9.48 4.16 -0.50
N CYS A 104 9.77 5.33 0.08
CA CYS A 104 9.42 6.59 -0.52
C CYS A 104 10.32 6.88 -1.74
N ASP A 105 9.72 7.45 -2.78
CA ASP A 105 10.43 7.82 -4.00
C ASP A 105 10.56 9.34 -4.13
N THR A 106 11.81 9.81 -4.24
CA THR A 106 12.17 11.24 -4.42
C THR A 106 12.90 11.48 -5.74
N THR A 107 12.69 10.60 -6.72
CA THR A 107 13.29 10.66 -8.06
C THR A 107 13.12 12.05 -8.70
N CYS A 108 14.23 12.60 -9.24
CA CYS A 108 14.25 13.93 -9.84
C CYS A 108 14.34 13.89 -11.39
N HIS A 109 14.07 12.73 -12.00
CA HIS A 109 14.01 12.57 -13.45
C HIS A 109 12.68 11.94 -13.90
N THR A 110 12.25 12.30 -15.10
CA THR A 110 11.17 11.61 -15.83
C THR A 110 11.63 11.38 -17.25
N VAL A 111 11.22 10.27 -17.86
CA VAL A 111 11.48 10.02 -19.28
C VAL A 111 10.16 10.15 -20.03
N GLU A 112 10.06 11.22 -20.81
CA GLU A 112 8.88 11.55 -21.60
C GLU A 112 9.30 11.75 -23.05
N ASN A 113 8.64 11.08 -24.00
CA ASN A 113 8.83 11.32 -25.44
C ASN A 113 10.31 11.26 -25.89
N MET A 114 11.08 10.29 -25.38
CA MET A 114 12.52 10.15 -25.66
C MET A 114 13.37 11.35 -25.19
N VAL A 115 12.90 12.05 -24.17
CA VAL A 115 13.61 13.13 -23.48
C VAL A 115 13.66 12.80 -21.99
N ILE A 116 14.87 12.82 -21.42
CA ILE A 116 15.09 12.78 -19.98
C ILE A 116 14.91 14.20 -19.46
N LYS A 117 13.84 14.40 -18.69
CA LYS A 117 13.54 15.67 -18.05
C LYS A 117 14.00 15.62 -16.61
N LEU A 118 15.03 16.39 -16.29
CA LEU A 118 15.59 16.52 -14.95
C LEU A 118 15.03 17.78 -14.30
N ALA A 119 14.37 17.62 -13.15
CA ALA A 119 13.79 18.73 -12.41
C ALA A 119 14.00 18.55 -10.91
N PRO A 120 14.41 19.61 -10.17
CA PRO A 120 14.76 19.49 -8.76
C PRO A 120 13.55 19.23 -7.87
N THR A 121 13.66 18.23 -7.00
CA THR A 121 12.64 17.94 -5.98
C THR A 121 13.03 18.62 -4.66
N ARG A 122 12.09 19.35 -4.06
CA ARG A 122 12.36 20.18 -2.87
C ARG A 122 11.39 19.85 -1.74
N LEU A 123 11.91 19.30 -0.66
CA LEU A 123 11.20 19.11 0.59
C LEU A 123 11.72 20.15 1.57
N ASP A 124 10.86 21.05 2.03
CA ASP A 124 11.24 22.06 3.02
C ASP A 124 11.38 21.44 4.43
N ALA A 125 11.67 22.25 5.45
CA ALA A 125 11.83 21.76 6.82
C ALA A 125 10.53 21.18 7.38
N TYR A 126 10.65 20.18 8.27
CA TYR A 126 9.53 19.52 8.95
C TYR A 126 8.55 18.77 8.02
N THR A 127 8.94 18.51 6.77
CA THR A 127 8.10 17.71 5.86
C THR A 127 8.12 16.25 6.24
N SER A 128 6.98 15.57 6.09
CA SER A 128 6.88 14.12 6.32
C SER A 128 6.31 13.42 5.10
N MET A 129 7.06 12.45 4.57
CA MET A 129 6.59 11.50 3.57
C MET A 129 6.32 10.17 4.25
N LEU A 130 5.07 9.70 4.24
CA LEU A 130 4.70 8.41 4.82
C LEU A 130 5.00 7.27 3.82
N PRO A 131 5.10 6.01 4.29
CA PRO A 131 5.58 4.89 3.48
C PRO A 131 4.94 4.76 2.09
N HIS A 132 5.74 4.36 1.10
CA HIS A 132 5.35 4.20 -0.32
C HIS A 132 4.81 5.46 -1.00
N SER A 133 5.02 6.64 -0.42
CA SER A 133 4.65 7.89 -1.07
C SER A 133 5.71 8.33 -2.08
N MET A 134 5.29 9.09 -3.09
CA MET A 134 6.13 9.51 -4.20
C MET A 134 5.99 11.00 -4.45
N VAL A 135 7.12 11.69 -4.61
CA VAL A 135 7.18 13.08 -5.04
C VAL A 135 7.85 13.13 -6.41
N SER A 136 7.06 13.46 -7.43
CA SER A 136 7.54 13.49 -8.82
C SER A 136 8.56 14.61 -9.06
N PRO A 137 9.37 14.53 -10.13
CA PRO A 137 10.37 15.55 -10.45
C PRO A 137 9.80 16.96 -10.54
N GLY A 138 10.55 17.94 -10.01
CA GLY A 138 10.13 19.35 -10.03
C GLY A 138 9.02 19.69 -9.04
N ALA A 139 8.43 18.70 -8.36
CA ALA A 139 7.48 18.95 -7.30
C ALA A 139 8.17 19.44 -6.02
N SER A 140 7.39 20.08 -5.16
CA SER A 140 7.87 20.60 -3.89
C SER A 140 6.88 20.40 -2.76
N MET A 141 7.40 20.19 -1.56
CA MET A 141 6.62 20.14 -0.33
C MET A 141 7.00 21.33 0.55
N GLY A 142 6.01 22.15 0.89
CA GLY A 142 6.16 23.27 1.80
C GLY A 142 6.51 22.83 3.22
N ARG A 143 6.99 23.76 4.04
CA ARG A 143 7.33 23.50 5.43
C ARG A 143 6.17 22.83 6.17
N GLY A 144 6.46 21.77 6.94
CA GLY A 144 5.45 21.07 7.74
C GLY A 144 4.45 20.24 6.93
N ALA A 145 4.57 20.18 5.60
CA ALA A 145 3.67 19.42 4.76
C ALA A 145 3.81 17.90 5.00
N VAL A 146 2.68 17.20 4.91
CA VAL A 146 2.58 15.75 5.09
C VAL A 146 2.03 15.12 3.82
N LEU A 147 2.70 14.08 3.34
CA LEU A 147 2.22 13.24 2.25
C LEU A 147 1.89 11.86 2.82
N LEU A 148 0.63 11.45 2.71
CA LEU A 148 0.16 10.17 3.26
C LEU A 148 0.70 8.96 2.49
N GLU A 149 0.53 7.78 3.08
CA GLU A 149 0.93 6.51 2.50
C GLU A 149 0.37 6.33 1.09
N ASN A 150 1.15 5.67 0.23
CA ASN A 150 0.73 5.31 -1.13
C ASN A 150 0.21 6.51 -1.96
N SER A 151 0.68 7.72 -1.67
CA SER A 151 0.22 8.95 -2.32
C SER A 151 1.28 9.53 -3.25
N GLN A 152 0.86 10.18 -4.33
CA GLN A 152 1.75 10.68 -5.37
C GLN A 152 1.49 12.15 -5.66
N VAL A 153 2.49 12.99 -5.37
CA VAL A 153 2.52 14.38 -5.83
C VAL A 153 3.00 14.40 -7.29
N LEU A 154 2.25 15.05 -8.17
CA LEU A 154 2.58 15.08 -9.59
C LEU A 154 3.69 16.07 -9.91
N LYS A 155 4.23 15.91 -11.12
CA LYS A 155 5.35 16.71 -11.64
C LYS A 155 5.05 18.20 -11.55
N GLY A 156 5.94 18.95 -10.89
CA GLY A 156 5.84 20.40 -10.78
C GLY A 156 4.77 20.92 -9.81
N GLU A 157 4.07 20.03 -9.09
CA GLU A 157 3.10 20.46 -8.08
C GLU A 157 3.79 20.95 -6.80
N LEU A 158 3.11 21.85 -6.10
CA LEU A 158 3.51 22.32 -4.78
C LEU A 158 2.46 21.85 -3.77
N VAL A 159 2.89 21.02 -2.83
CA VAL A 159 2.14 20.77 -1.60
C VAL A 159 2.34 21.99 -0.70
N PRO A 160 1.28 22.74 -0.36
CA PRO A 160 1.41 23.94 0.45
C PRO A 160 1.95 23.65 1.86
N PRO A 161 2.54 24.65 2.55
CA PRO A 161 3.00 24.49 3.92
C PRO A 161 1.88 24.05 4.87
N ASP A 162 2.23 23.19 5.83
CA ASP A 162 1.34 22.68 6.87
C ASP A 162 0.05 21.98 6.35
N GLU A 163 0.01 21.59 5.07
CA GLU A 163 -1.07 20.78 4.50
C GLU A 163 -0.73 19.30 4.48
N CYS A 164 -1.77 18.48 4.52
CA CYS A 164 -1.68 17.06 4.27
C CYS A 164 -2.29 16.70 2.93
N TRP A 165 -1.61 15.87 2.14
CA TRP A 165 -2.05 15.42 0.83
C TRP A 165 -2.12 13.90 0.75
N ALA A 166 -3.12 13.38 0.02
CA ALA A 166 -3.39 11.95 -0.09
C ALA A 166 -3.95 11.56 -1.48
N GLY A 167 -3.62 10.35 -1.95
CA GLY A 167 -4.18 9.74 -3.15
C GLY A 167 -3.23 9.63 -4.35
N LEU A 168 -3.74 9.07 -5.45
CA LEU A 168 -3.05 8.86 -6.74
C LEU A 168 -3.95 9.38 -7.89
N PRO A 169 -3.85 10.66 -8.30
CA PRO A 169 -2.92 11.69 -7.81
C PRO A 169 -3.29 12.24 -6.43
N ALA A 170 -2.31 12.78 -5.71
CA ALA A 170 -2.50 13.32 -4.39
C ALA A 170 -3.32 14.62 -4.44
N THR A 171 -4.24 14.77 -3.50
CA THR A 171 -5.06 15.97 -3.32
C THR A 171 -5.06 16.38 -1.86
N SER A 172 -5.36 17.65 -1.59
CA SER A 172 -5.42 18.17 -0.22
C SER A 172 -6.45 17.38 0.60
N PHE A 173 -5.99 16.81 1.71
CA PHE A 173 -6.75 15.98 2.64
C PHE A 173 -7.12 16.75 3.91
N GLY A 174 -6.42 17.85 4.21
CA GLY A 174 -6.62 18.68 5.40
C GLY A 174 -5.33 19.36 5.83
N LEU A 175 -5.30 19.92 7.05
CA LEU A 175 -4.06 20.42 7.61
C LEU A 175 -3.23 19.28 8.22
N ALA A 176 -1.92 19.38 8.10
CA ALA A 176 -0.98 18.51 8.79
C ALA A 176 -1.17 18.57 10.32
N SER A 177 -1.54 19.73 10.85
CA SER A 177 -1.88 19.89 12.27
C SER A 177 -3.05 19.04 12.69
N ASP A 178 -4.02 18.80 11.81
CA ASP A 178 -5.24 18.04 12.14
C ASP A 178 -4.89 16.56 12.28
N LEU A 179 -4.03 16.04 11.41
CA LEU A 179 -3.47 14.69 11.55
C LEU A 179 -2.57 14.53 12.77
N LEU A 180 -1.78 15.55 13.11
CA LEU A 180 -0.94 15.52 14.31
C LEU A 180 -1.76 15.74 15.58
N ALA A 181 -2.87 16.47 15.52
CA ALA A 181 -3.83 16.63 16.61
C ALA A 181 -4.62 15.34 16.80
N GLU A 182 -5.04 14.66 15.72
CA GLU A 182 -5.47 13.26 15.78
C GLU A 182 -4.32 12.37 16.27
N GLY A 183 -3.06 12.69 15.99
CA GLY A 183 -1.88 12.00 16.51
C GLY A 183 -1.49 12.29 17.97
N VAL A 184 -2.12 13.28 18.63
CA VAL A 184 -1.88 13.64 20.04
C VAL A 184 -3.15 13.44 20.89
N ASP A 185 -4.34 13.56 20.28
CA ASP A 185 -5.65 13.35 20.88
C ASP A 185 -6.43 12.14 20.32
N ALA A 186 -5.94 11.33 19.35
CA ALA A 186 -6.49 9.97 19.14
C ALA A 186 -5.98 8.95 20.18
N ALA A 187 -5.47 9.46 21.30
CA ALA A 187 -5.56 8.79 22.60
C ALA A 187 -6.89 9.08 23.35
N VAL A 188 -7.70 10.09 22.99
CA VAL A 188 -9.03 10.45 23.56
C VAL A 188 -9.89 11.31 22.58
N GLY A 189 -10.94 10.74 21.93
CA GLY A 189 -11.84 11.41 20.94
C GLY A 189 -12.78 12.52 21.48
N PRO A 190 -13.93 12.88 20.84
CA PRO A 190 -14.62 12.37 19.65
C PRO A 190 -14.88 13.45 18.55
N VAL A 191 -15.24 13.05 17.33
CA VAL A 191 -15.80 13.96 16.30
C VAL A 191 -17.21 13.49 15.95
N ASP A 192 -18.18 14.36 16.23
CA ASP A 192 -19.58 14.28 15.81
C ASP A 192 -19.67 14.67 14.33
N GLU A 193 -20.25 13.79 13.50
CA GLU A 193 -20.64 14.11 12.13
C GLU A 193 -22.08 14.66 12.15
N ASP A 194 -22.22 15.96 11.89
CA ASP A 194 -23.49 16.54 11.46
C ASP A 194 -23.33 17.06 10.01
N GLU A 195 -24.44 16.96 9.30
CA GLU A 195 -24.64 16.89 7.86
C GLU A 195 -23.96 17.98 7.02
N THR A 196 -23.59 17.66 5.78
CA THR A 196 -24.16 18.39 4.62
C THR A 196 -23.97 17.65 3.30
N GLU A 197 -25.08 17.55 2.59
CA GLU A 197 -25.30 17.03 1.25
C GLU A 197 -24.34 17.62 0.21
N ALA A 198 -23.88 16.77 -0.71
CA ALA A 198 -23.37 17.20 -2.01
C ALA A 198 -24.26 16.63 -3.11
N ASP A 199 -24.84 17.59 -3.84
CA ASP A 199 -25.65 17.47 -5.05
C ASP A 199 -25.10 16.47 -6.08
N GLU A 200 -26.05 15.85 -6.76
CA GLU A 200 -25.87 15.03 -7.95
C GLU A 200 -25.16 15.80 -9.09
N ALA A 201 -24.12 15.19 -9.67
CA ALA A 201 -23.74 15.45 -11.05
C ALA A 201 -23.36 14.14 -11.75
N LYS A 202 -24.28 13.68 -12.61
CA LYS A 202 -24.11 12.64 -13.62
C LYS A 202 -23.09 13.09 -14.68
N ASP A 203 -22.18 12.20 -15.05
CA ASP A 203 -22.04 11.62 -16.39
C ASP A 203 -20.63 11.04 -16.61
N GLY A 204 -20.54 9.90 -17.30
CA GLY A 204 -19.37 9.60 -18.14
C GLY A 204 -18.59 8.31 -17.88
N ASN A 205 -19.25 7.15 -18.00
CA ASN A 205 -18.77 5.95 -18.70
C ASN A 205 -17.32 5.44 -18.45
N ALA A 206 -17.16 4.45 -17.55
CA ALA A 206 -16.01 3.56 -17.54
C ALA A 206 -16.40 2.21 -18.18
N SER A 207 -15.77 1.89 -19.30
CA SER A 207 -15.98 0.67 -20.08
C SER A 207 -15.53 -0.58 -19.32
N ILE A 208 -16.41 -1.58 -19.27
CA ILE A 208 -16.14 -2.96 -18.88
C ILE A 208 -15.04 -3.51 -19.78
N VAL A 209 -13.93 -3.96 -19.19
CA VAL A 209 -12.90 -4.72 -19.91
C VAL A 209 -13.35 -6.18 -19.95
N GLU A 210 -13.78 -6.65 -21.12
CA GLU A 210 -14.07 -8.07 -21.36
C GLU A 210 -12.76 -8.86 -21.45
N VAL A 211 -12.63 -9.89 -20.60
CA VAL A 211 -11.51 -10.84 -20.61
C VAL A 211 -11.75 -11.91 -21.70
N PRO A 212 -10.79 -12.17 -22.62
CA PRO A 212 -10.95 -13.16 -23.68
C PRO A 212 -11.14 -14.60 -23.16
N GLY A 213 -12.01 -15.36 -23.83
CA GLY A 213 -12.58 -16.64 -23.40
C GLY A 213 -11.74 -17.91 -23.62
N ASP A 214 -10.42 -17.85 -23.53
CA ASP A 214 -9.55 -18.94 -23.97
C ASP A 214 -8.45 -19.28 -22.95
N LEU A 215 -8.88 -19.69 -21.76
CA LEU A 215 -8.09 -20.53 -20.84
C LEU A 215 -8.97 -21.63 -20.23
N ARG A 216 -9.49 -22.51 -21.09
CA ARG A 216 -9.92 -23.86 -20.67
C ARG A 216 -8.67 -24.71 -20.45
N ALA A 217 -8.19 -24.77 -19.22
CA ALA A 217 -7.26 -25.81 -18.76
C ALA A 217 -7.98 -26.72 -17.76
N GLU A 218 -7.74 -28.02 -17.95
CA GLU A 218 -8.56 -29.15 -17.54
C GLU A 218 -8.75 -29.31 -16.01
N ALA A 219 -9.93 -29.81 -15.64
CA ALA A 219 -10.22 -30.26 -14.29
C ALA A 219 -9.57 -31.62 -13.99
N PRO A 220 -9.00 -31.83 -12.79
CA PRO A 220 -9.01 -33.13 -12.15
C PRO A 220 -9.95 -33.13 -10.93
N SER A 221 -10.65 -34.26 -10.83
CA SER A 221 -11.68 -34.68 -9.90
C SER A 221 -11.25 -34.88 -8.44
N ALA A 222 -12.07 -34.45 -7.48
CA ALA A 222 -12.60 -35.27 -6.37
C ALA A 222 -13.63 -34.48 -5.54
N PRO A 223 -14.86 -34.98 -5.31
CA PRO A 223 -15.91 -34.28 -4.54
C PRO A 223 -15.90 -34.57 -3.02
N ASP A 224 -14.91 -35.28 -2.46
CA ASP A 224 -14.96 -35.77 -1.07
C ASP A 224 -13.72 -35.43 -0.22
N ALA A 225 -13.15 -34.22 -0.35
CA ALA A 225 -12.20 -33.72 0.64
C ALA A 225 -12.98 -33.19 1.87
N PRO A 226 -12.65 -33.61 3.11
CA PRO A 226 -13.38 -33.16 4.29
C PRO A 226 -13.27 -31.63 4.43
N ALA A 227 -14.41 -30.97 4.67
CA ALA A 227 -14.46 -29.52 4.88
C ALA A 227 -13.46 -29.13 5.98
N LYS A 228 -12.48 -28.28 5.65
CA LYS A 228 -11.52 -27.78 6.63
C LYS A 228 -12.27 -26.85 7.59
N LEU A 229 -11.98 -26.99 8.87
CA LEU A 229 -12.62 -26.23 9.94
C LEU A 229 -11.59 -25.40 10.71
N GLY A 230 -12.07 -24.29 11.26
CA GLY A 230 -11.31 -23.42 12.14
C GLY A 230 -10.09 -22.78 11.47
N PRO A 231 -8.91 -22.76 12.10
CA PRO A 231 -7.73 -22.09 11.54
C PRO A 231 -7.25 -22.74 10.24
N ALA A 232 -7.49 -24.03 10.04
CA ALA A 232 -7.14 -24.74 8.80
C ALA A 232 -8.06 -24.38 7.62
N ALA A 233 -9.21 -23.73 7.88
CA ALA A 233 -10.10 -23.22 6.85
C ALA A 233 -9.63 -21.87 6.28
N LEU A 234 -8.81 -21.12 7.03
CA LEU A 234 -8.31 -19.79 6.67
C LEU A 234 -7.06 -19.86 5.78
N GLU A 235 -7.13 -20.62 4.69
CA GLU A 235 -6.06 -20.67 3.69
C GLU A 235 -6.15 -19.50 2.71
N GLU A 236 -5.01 -19.08 2.16
CA GLU A 236 -4.96 -18.03 1.13
C GLU A 236 -5.91 -18.34 -0.03
N CYS A 237 -6.69 -17.34 -0.44
CA CYS A 237 -7.70 -17.46 -1.50
C CYS A 237 -8.83 -18.49 -1.22
N ALA A 238 -8.98 -18.96 0.03
CA ALA A 238 -10.10 -19.82 0.40
C ALA A 238 -11.40 -19.02 0.55
N ILE A 239 -12.53 -19.64 0.21
CA ILE A 239 -13.85 -19.11 0.53
C ILE A 239 -14.31 -19.76 1.84
N VAL A 240 -14.50 -18.94 2.86
CA VAL A 240 -14.93 -19.38 4.19
C VAL A 240 -16.33 -18.85 4.50
N ALA A 241 -17.10 -19.63 5.25
CA ALA A 241 -18.35 -19.20 5.84
C ALA A 241 -18.22 -19.17 7.37
N LEU A 242 -18.99 -18.29 7.99
CA LEU A 242 -19.14 -18.22 9.45
C LEU A 242 -20.51 -18.84 9.83
N PRO A 243 -20.58 -20.16 10.03
CA PRO A 243 -21.83 -20.81 10.41
C PRO A 243 -22.40 -20.22 11.71
N GLY A 244 -23.71 -19.93 11.70
CA GLY A 244 -24.42 -19.24 12.78
C GLY A 244 -24.71 -17.77 12.48
N ALA A 245 -24.04 -17.17 11.48
CA ALA A 245 -24.37 -15.84 11.00
C ALA A 245 -25.60 -15.86 10.05
N ALA A 246 -26.51 -14.89 10.19
CA ALA A 246 -27.74 -14.76 9.44
C ALA A 246 -27.42 -14.51 7.97
N GLY A 247 -27.95 -15.36 7.09
CA GLY A 247 -27.63 -15.35 5.67
C GLY A 247 -26.30 -16.02 5.29
N SER A 248 -25.59 -16.64 6.25
CA SER A 248 -24.33 -17.37 6.04
C SER A 248 -23.34 -16.62 5.12
N PRO A 249 -22.89 -15.41 5.52
CA PRO A 249 -22.00 -14.60 4.70
C PRO A 249 -20.73 -15.38 4.36
N ARG A 250 -20.33 -15.27 3.09
CA ARG A 250 -19.13 -15.91 2.54
C ARG A 250 -18.02 -14.87 2.45
N PHE A 251 -16.82 -15.26 2.84
CA PHE A 251 -15.65 -14.40 2.81
C PHE A 251 -14.54 -15.03 1.98
N LEU A 252 -13.89 -14.22 1.15
CA LEU A 252 -12.61 -14.58 0.55
C LEU A 252 -11.50 -14.21 1.54
N VAL A 253 -10.60 -15.16 1.78
CA VAL A 253 -9.44 -15.02 2.67
C VAL A 253 -8.23 -14.49 1.91
N GLU A 254 -7.60 -13.44 2.44
CA GLU A 254 -6.33 -12.91 1.97
C GLU A 254 -5.37 -12.72 3.17
N TRP A 255 -4.17 -13.25 3.07
CA TRP A 255 -3.08 -13.04 4.03
C TRP A 255 -2.13 -11.97 3.53
N LEU A 256 -1.98 -10.92 4.32
CA LEU A 256 -1.04 -9.87 4.05
C LEU A 256 0.39 -10.31 4.41
N ARG A 257 1.40 -9.68 3.80
CA ARG A 257 2.82 -9.97 4.05
C ARG A 257 3.23 -9.83 5.52
N ASN A 258 2.49 -9.05 6.30
CA ASN A 258 2.71 -8.85 7.74
C ASN A 258 2.11 -9.99 8.61
N GLY A 259 1.52 -11.02 8.01
CA GLY A 259 0.90 -12.14 8.72
C GLY A 259 -0.48 -11.85 9.30
N SER A 260 -1.09 -10.72 8.93
CA SER A 260 -2.50 -10.43 9.26
C SER A 260 -3.45 -10.90 8.16
N LEU A 261 -4.70 -11.11 8.54
CA LEU A 261 -5.76 -11.64 7.70
C LEU A 261 -6.72 -10.52 7.28
N CYS A 262 -7.05 -10.44 6.00
CA CYS A 262 -8.15 -9.68 5.45
C CYS A 262 -9.29 -10.61 5.03
N LEU A 263 -10.52 -10.24 5.33
CA LEU A 263 -11.72 -10.98 4.94
C LEU A 263 -12.57 -10.12 4.01
N TRP A 264 -12.79 -10.61 2.80
CA TRP A 264 -13.58 -9.91 1.79
C TRP A 264 -14.98 -10.48 1.69
N SER A 265 -16.01 -9.66 1.93
CA SER A 265 -17.39 -10.07 1.82
C SER A 265 -17.77 -10.37 0.37
N LEU A 266 -18.26 -11.58 0.14
CA LEU A 266 -18.84 -12.01 -1.12
C LEU A 266 -20.37 -11.95 -1.03
N GLY A 267 -21.00 -11.38 -2.05
CA GLY A 267 -22.44 -11.40 -2.20
C GLY A 267 -22.85 -12.09 -3.49
N GLU A 268 -24.09 -12.56 -3.55
CA GLU A 268 -24.67 -12.97 -4.82
C GLU A 268 -25.02 -11.70 -5.61
N ASP A 269 -24.68 -11.67 -6.89
CA ASP A 269 -25.21 -10.67 -7.79
C ASP A 269 -26.73 -10.87 -7.85
N ALA A 270 -27.46 -9.89 -7.32
CA ALA A 270 -28.86 -9.75 -7.66
C ALA A 270 -28.90 -9.41 -9.14
N GLY A 271 -28.96 -10.45 -9.98
CA GLY A 271 -29.04 -10.30 -11.42
C GLY A 271 -30.10 -9.27 -11.76
N GLN A 272 -29.81 -8.49 -12.80
CA GLN A 272 -30.80 -7.79 -13.60
C GLN A 272 -32.10 -8.60 -13.63
N PRO A 273 -33.29 -8.00 -13.42
CA PRO A 273 -34.54 -8.74 -13.31
C PRO A 273 -34.76 -9.55 -14.59
N GLY A 274 -34.51 -10.87 -14.55
CA GLY A 274 -34.66 -11.73 -15.73
C GLY A 274 -33.82 -13.02 -15.78
N THR A 275 -32.75 -13.19 -15.01
CA THR A 275 -31.91 -14.41 -15.08
C THR A 275 -31.83 -15.16 -13.76
N ALA A 276 -32.95 -15.73 -13.32
CA ALA A 276 -32.90 -16.79 -12.32
C ALA A 276 -32.42 -18.08 -13.00
N ALA A 277 -31.23 -18.57 -12.64
CA ALA A 277 -30.80 -19.91 -13.03
C ALA A 277 -31.76 -20.94 -12.44
N ALA A 278 -32.41 -21.72 -13.30
CA ALA A 278 -33.50 -22.64 -12.95
C ALA A 278 -33.04 -23.92 -12.20
N ASP A 279 -31.81 -23.98 -11.70
CA ASP A 279 -31.19 -25.21 -11.25
C ASP A 279 -30.30 -25.01 -10.01
N GLY A 280 -30.87 -24.46 -8.91
CA GLY A 280 -30.37 -24.57 -7.53
C GLY A 280 -28.88 -24.25 -7.23
N THR A 281 -28.15 -23.74 -8.21
CA THR A 281 -26.71 -23.51 -8.19
C THR A 281 -26.52 -22.03 -7.90
N ALA A 282 -25.81 -21.75 -6.80
CA ALA A 282 -25.52 -20.39 -6.37
C ALA A 282 -24.94 -19.59 -7.55
N GLY A 283 -25.51 -18.41 -7.80
CA GLY A 283 -25.08 -17.54 -8.89
C GLY A 283 -23.61 -17.09 -8.73
N PRO A 284 -23.05 -16.38 -9.73
CA PRO A 284 -21.72 -15.81 -9.61
C PRO A 284 -21.65 -14.92 -8.35
N LEU A 285 -20.64 -15.20 -7.50
CA LEU A 285 -20.36 -14.40 -6.32
C LEU A 285 -19.55 -13.18 -6.74
N SER A 286 -20.01 -11.98 -6.38
CA SER A 286 -19.28 -10.74 -6.58
C SER A 286 -18.67 -10.25 -5.26
N LEU A 287 -17.49 -9.62 -5.38
CA LEU A 287 -16.82 -8.97 -4.28
C LEU A 287 -17.59 -7.70 -3.90
N ARG A 288 -18.13 -7.62 -2.68
CA ARG A 288 -18.88 -6.43 -2.23
C ARG A 288 -18.01 -5.41 -1.49
N GLY A 289 -16.97 -5.88 -0.81
CA GLY A 289 -16.10 -5.05 0.01
C GLY A 289 -15.36 -5.91 1.03
N HIS A 290 -14.64 -5.28 1.94
CA HIS A 290 -13.96 -5.99 3.04
C HIS A 290 -14.70 -5.82 4.36
N LEU A 291 -14.63 -6.84 5.21
CA LEU A 291 -15.25 -6.90 6.52
C LEU A 291 -14.60 -5.89 7.47
N ARG A 292 -15.35 -4.86 7.87
CA ARG A 292 -14.90 -3.81 8.79
C ARG A 292 -15.60 -3.88 10.13
N ILE A 293 -14.88 -3.47 11.17
CA ILE A 293 -15.45 -3.23 12.50
C ILE A 293 -15.21 -1.77 12.86
N ARG A 294 -16.28 -1.03 13.15
CA ARG A 294 -16.21 0.34 13.65
C ARG A 294 -16.01 0.36 15.16
N GLN A 295 -15.47 1.45 15.72
CA GLN A 295 -15.35 1.62 17.17
C GLN A 295 -16.73 1.63 17.87
N SER A 296 -17.79 2.00 17.15
CA SER A 296 -19.20 1.88 17.57
C SER A 296 -19.68 0.42 17.75
N ARG A 297 -18.82 -0.57 17.43
CA ARG A 297 -19.09 -2.03 17.39
C ARG A 297 -19.99 -2.48 16.24
N GLU A 298 -20.27 -1.59 15.30
CA GLU A 298 -20.94 -1.94 14.07
C GLU A 298 -20.00 -2.74 13.15
N VAL A 299 -20.55 -3.81 12.55
CA VAL A 299 -19.86 -4.65 11.57
C VAL A 299 -20.36 -4.28 10.18
N ASP A 300 -19.47 -3.78 9.33
CA ASP A 300 -19.79 -3.34 7.96
C ASP A 300 -19.22 -4.36 6.96
N LEU A 301 -20.10 -4.88 6.10
CA LEU A 301 -19.78 -5.90 5.08
C LEU A 301 -19.62 -5.30 3.68
N ASN A 302 -20.03 -4.04 3.47
CA ASN A 302 -20.04 -3.39 2.16
C ASN A 302 -18.76 -2.58 1.90
N GLY A 303 -17.72 -2.77 2.73
CA GLY A 303 -16.57 -1.89 2.92
C GLY A 303 -16.17 -1.06 1.70
N GLY A 304 -16.29 0.27 1.82
CA GLY A 304 -15.88 1.25 0.81
C GLY A 304 -14.38 1.61 0.80
N ARG A 305 -13.99 2.65 0.05
CA ARG A 305 -12.60 3.15 -0.06
C ARG A 305 -12.08 3.58 1.33
N GLY A 306 -11.04 2.93 1.82
CA GLY A 306 -10.40 3.18 3.13
C GLY A 306 -9.46 2.02 3.49
N MET A 307 -8.69 2.15 4.58
CA MET A 307 -7.73 1.13 5.00
C MET A 307 -8.39 -0.25 5.20
N TRP A 308 -7.70 -1.31 4.78
CA TRP A 308 -8.18 -2.68 4.96
C TRP A 308 -8.28 -3.03 6.44
N ALA A 309 -9.40 -3.64 6.84
CA ALA A 309 -9.56 -4.15 8.18
C ALA A 309 -8.77 -5.45 8.33
N GLN A 310 -7.68 -5.37 9.10
CA GLN A 310 -6.79 -6.48 9.37
C GLN A 310 -7.19 -7.21 10.64
N PHE A 311 -7.12 -8.54 10.61
CA PHE A 311 -7.47 -9.43 11.71
C PHE A 311 -6.29 -10.33 12.09
N LEU A 312 -6.12 -10.54 13.39
CA LEU A 312 -5.31 -11.63 13.92
C LEU A 312 -6.22 -12.82 14.21
N SER A 313 -5.88 -13.97 13.65
CA SER A 313 -6.56 -15.23 13.93
C SER A 313 -5.83 -15.99 15.03
N SER A 314 -6.57 -16.61 15.94
CA SER A 314 -6.03 -17.48 16.99
C SER A 314 -6.93 -18.67 17.19
N ALA A 315 -6.34 -19.86 17.21
CA ALA A 315 -7.07 -21.11 17.43
C ALA A 315 -7.54 -21.23 18.89
N VAL A 316 -8.76 -21.74 19.09
CA VAL A 316 -9.29 -21.99 20.43
C VAL A 316 -8.94 -23.40 20.87
N SER A 317 -8.23 -23.51 22.00
CA SER A 317 -7.86 -24.82 22.57
C SER A 317 -9.13 -25.60 22.96
N GLY A 318 -9.28 -26.82 22.43
CA GLY A 318 -10.43 -27.68 22.70
C GLY A 318 -11.63 -27.51 21.76
N ASN A 319 -11.60 -26.58 20.79
CA ASN A 319 -12.62 -26.47 19.74
C ASN A 319 -11.95 -26.39 18.34
N PRO A 320 -11.88 -27.49 17.58
CA PRO A 320 -11.16 -27.54 16.31
C PRO A 320 -11.75 -26.63 15.22
N GLY A 321 -13.03 -26.25 15.34
CA GLY A 321 -13.68 -25.30 14.42
C GLY A 321 -13.64 -23.85 14.88
N GLY A 322 -13.19 -23.58 16.11
CA GLY A 322 -13.25 -22.27 16.75
C GLY A 322 -12.03 -21.41 16.48
N VAL A 323 -12.27 -20.21 15.96
CA VAL A 323 -11.25 -19.18 15.75
C VAL A 323 -11.67 -17.91 16.48
N VAL A 324 -10.70 -17.28 17.15
CA VAL A 324 -10.84 -15.90 17.62
C VAL A 324 -10.27 -14.99 16.55
N LEU A 325 -11.09 -14.08 16.04
CA LEU A 325 -10.68 -13.05 15.09
C LEU A 325 -10.66 -11.71 15.81
N ARG A 326 -9.47 -11.14 15.98
CA ARG A 326 -9.28 -9.83 16.63
C ARG A 326 -8.88 -8.79 15.59
N ASN A 327 -9.65 -7.73 15.46
CA ASN A 327 -9.31 -6.61 14.60
C ASN A 327 -8.11 -5.84 15.17
N ILE A 328 -7.11 -5.58 14.33
CA ILE A 328 -5.86 -4.93 14.77
C ILE A 328 -6.09 -3.46 15.14
N ALA A 329 -6.90 -2.73 14.35
CA ALA A 329 -7.13 -1.30 14.54
C ALA A 329 -8.00 -0.97 15.75
N THR A 330 -9.12 -1.69 15.93
CA THR A 330 -10.08 -1.44 17.02
C THR A 330 -9.81 -2.28 18.26
N GLY A 331 -9.02 -3.35 18.14
CA GLY A 331 -8.82 -4.34 19.20
C GLY A 331 -10.05 -5.20 19.51
N LEU A 332 -11.17 -5.01 18.80
CA LEU A 332 -12.42 -5.73 19.01
C LEU A 332 -12.38 -7.12 18.38
N HIS A 333 -13.15 -8.04 18.95
CA HIS A 333 -13.30 -9.41 18.49
C HIS A 333 -14.61 -9.58 17.71
N ILE A 334 -14.57 -10.34 16.61
CA ILE A 334 -15.79 -10.74 15.90
C ILE A 334 -16.47 -11.84 16.71
N GLY A 335 -17.78 -11.70 16.90
CA GLY A 335 -18.66 -12.73 17.42
C GLY A 335 -19.97 -12.79 16.65
N ILE A 336 -20.81 -13.75 16.99
CA ILE A 336 -22.18 -13.88 16.50
C ILE A 336 -23.11 -13.55 17.67
N ASP A 337 -24.05 -12.63 17.49
CA ASP A 337 -25.03 -12.26 18.51
C ASP A 337 -26.14 -13.32 18.65
N ASP A 338 -27.00 -13.16 19.67
CA ASP A 338 -28.14 -14.06 19.93
C ASP A 338 -29.18 -14.10 18.79
N HIS A 339 -29.13 -13.12 17.88
CA HIS A 339 -29.95 -13.03 16.68
C HIS A 339 -29.24 -13.59 15.44
N GLY A 340 -28.07 -14.19 15.60
CA GLY A 340 -27.25 -14.70 14.52
C GLY A 340 -26.60 -13.61 13.68
N ARG A 341 -26.49 -12.36 14.09
CA ARG A 341 -25.79 -11.32 13.31
C ARG A 341 -24.32 -11.23 13.71
N LEU A 342 -23.47 -10.88 12.76
CA LEU A 342 -22.08 -10.56 13.07
C LEU A 342 -22.03 -9.28 13.90
N ALA A 343 -21.38 -9.36 15.06
CA ALA A 343 -21.26 -8.27 16.00
C ALA A 343 -19.83 -8.20 16.56
N ALA A 344 -19.44 -7.02 17.05
CA ALA A 344 -18.13 -6.81 17.62
C ALA A 344 -18.16 -6.73 19.15
N TYR A 345 -17.22 -7.41 19.80
CA TYR A 345 -17.15 -7.58 21.25
C TYR A 345 -15.78 -7.15 21.77
N ARG A 346 -15.73 -6.66 23.02
CA ARG A 346 -14.46 -6.34 23.69
C ARG A 346 -13.76 -7.57 24.24
N GLU A 347 -14.53 -8.60 24.57
CA GLU A 347 -14.03 -9.88 25.06
C GLU A 347 -13.81 -10.84 23.89
N ALA A 348 -12.87 -11.77 24.04
CA ALA A 348 -12.57 -12.76 23.03
C ALA A 348 -13.80 -13.62 22.74
N GLN A 349 -14.33 -13.51 21.52
CA GLN A 349 -15.42 -14.35 21.03
C GLN A 349 -14.88 -15.44 20.13
N THR A 350 -15.45 -16.64 20.28
CA THR A 350 -15.12 -17.76 19.42
C THR A 350 -16.13 -17.80 18.28
N VAL A 351 -15.63 -17.75 17.04
CA VAL A 351 -16.45 -17.91 15.84
C VAL A 351 -16.06 -19.21 15.17
N LEU A 352 -17.06 -19.94 14.69
CA LEU A 352 -16.82 -21.13 13.88
C LEU A 352 -16.50 -20.70 12.45
N VAL A 353 -15.46 -21.28 11.86
CA VAL A 353 -15.05 -21.00 10.47
C VAL A 353 -15.06 -22.32 9.70
N GLU A 354 -15.75 -22.34 8.57
CA GLU A 354 -15.83 -23.49 7.68
C GLU A 354 -15.41 -23.12 6.26
N GLN A 355 -14.55 -23.93 5.64
CA GLN A 355 -14.17 -23.73 4.24
C GLN A 355 -15.26 -24.27 3.32
N VAL A 356 -15.88 -23.38 2.53
CA VAL A 356 -16.97 -23.68 1.59
C VAL A 356 -16.47 -23.71 0.14
N GLY A 357 -15.31 -23.11 -0.13
CA GLY A 357 -14.65 -23.16 -1.44
C GLY A 357 -13.13 -23.23 -1.31
N GLY A 358 -12.50 -24.06 -2.14
CA GLY A 358 -11.05 -24.21 -2.17
C GLY A 358 -10.33 -23.05 -2.88
N PRO A 359 -9.01 -22.93 -2.72
CA PRO A 359 -8.18 -21.92 -3.40
C PRO A 359 -8.05 -22.28 -4.88
N ARG A 360 -9.09 -21.99 -5.66
CA ARG A 360 -8.98 -21.93 -7.12
C ARG A 360 -8.68 -20.48 -7.45
N CYS A 361 -7.44 -20.23 -7.85
CA CYS A 361 -6.89 -18.92 -8.23
C CYS A 361 -7.97 -17.97 -8.76
N VAL A 362 -8.41 -17.05 -7.91
CA VAL A 362 -8.96 -15.77 -8.38
C VAL A 362 -7.72 -14.94 -8.67
N ALA A 363 -7.21 -15.04 -9.90
CA ALA A 363 -6.27 -14.07 -10.41
C ALA A 363 -7.04 -12.75 -10.54
N LEU A 364 -6.73 -11.79 -9.67
CA LEU A 364 -7.11 -10.38 -9.82
C LEU A 364 -6.15 -9.70 -10.80
#